data_AF-A0A0H3YEW9-F1
#
_entry.id   AF-A0A0H3YEW9-F1
#
_cell.length_a   1.000
_cell.length_b   1.000
_cell.length_c   1.000
_cell.angle_alpha   90.00
_cell.angle_beta   90.00
_cell.angle_gamma   90.00
#
_symmetry.space_group_name_H-M   'P 1'
#
loop_
_entity.id
_entity.type
_entity.pdbx_description
1 polymer ?
#
loop_
_entity_poly.entity_id
_entity_poly.type
_entity_poly.pdbx_seq_one_letter_code
_entity_poly.pdbx_strand_id
1 'polypeptide(L)'
;MKNDELATRRAEAIAGDRCFTKGRLRDEFRMKPAPGAEPVKWYKSAYGGKYAVYRIADCVPMREKRPPTEKQQQAGLRLSVLSRLNSTSGRMARRAHDWLSLAPLFLDTETTGLGNTAEALEIGLTDAAGRVIFETRLKPTVAIEAQAAAVHGIDEPALSGAPSWPDVALQLRHAIGARPVIIFNAPFDTRILKQTAAAHGDPADWLGELTVYCAMELAAGYFGATNRYGTISLASAASQAALTWEGEAHSAIADARMTAGVVNAIAAYHLALLQEQERLQA
;
A
#
# COMPACT_ATOMS: atom_id res chain seq x y z
N MET A 1 -22.60 24.64 -19.70
CA MET A 1 -23.37 25.87 -19.93
C MET A 1 -23.85 25.83 -21.37
N LYS A 2 -25.16 25.96 -21.59
CA LYS A 2 -25.71 26.04 -22.96
C LYS A 2 -25.16 27.31 -23.62
N ASN A 3 -24.91 27.30 -24.94
CA ASN A 3 -24.27 28.42 -25.63
C ASN A 3 -25.02 29.75 -25.42
N ASP A 4 -26.35 29.69 -25.30
CA ASP A 4 -27.21 30.88 -25.10
C ASP A 4 -27.01 31.51 -23.71
N GLU A 5 -26.87 30.70 -22.67
CA GLU A 5 -26.63 31.17 -21.30
C GLU A 5 -25.26 31.86 -21.17
N LEU A 6 -24.25 31.35 -21.88
CA LEU A 6 -22.92 31.96 -21.94
C LEU A 6 -22.95 33.31 -22.67
N ALA A 7 -23.72 33.41 -23.75
CA ALA A 7 -23.86 34.65 -24.52
C ALA A 7 -24.54 35.74 -23.69
N THR A 8 -25.65 35.42 -23.01
CA THR A 8 -26.35 36.34 -22.11
C THR A 8 -25.42 36.83 -20.99
N ARG A 9 -24.71 35.90 -20.33
CA ARG A 9 -23.80 36.25 -19.24
C ARG A 9 -22.66 37.17 -19.68
N ARG A 10 -22.16 37.02 -20.91
CA ARG A 10 -21.16 37.93 -21.49
C ARG A 10 -21.78 39.30 -21.75
N ALA A 11 -22.96 39.36 -22.36
CA ALA A 11 -23.64 40.59 -22.70
C ALA A 11 -23.93 41.44 -21.44
N GLU A 12 -24.46 40.82 -20.38
CA GLU A 12 -24.70 41.49 -19.10
C GLU A 12 -23.41 42.02 -18.46
N ALA A 13 -22.34 41.23 -18.51
CA ALA A 13 -21.06 41.63 -17.92
C ALA A 13 -20.38 42.75 -18.71
N ILE A 14 -20.53 42.78 -20.05
CA ILE A 14 -20.07 43.86 -20.92
C ILE A 14 -20.90 45.13 -20.66
N ALA A 15 -22.23 45.02 -20.60
CA ALA A 15 -23.12 46.15 -20.32
C ALA A 15 -22.83 46.81 -18.96
N GLY A 16 -22.44 46.01 -17.96
CA GLY A 16 -22.06 46.50 -16.63
C GLY A 16 -20.60 46.97 -16.49
N ASP A 17 -19.84 47.11 -17.58
CA ASP A 17 -18.41 47.46 -17.61
C ASP A 17 -17.55 46.66 -16.61
N ARG A 18 -17.88 45.37 -16.44
CA ARG A 18 -17.28 44.57 -15.36
C ARG A 18 -15.85 44.16 -15.69
N CYS A 19 -15.05 44.09 -14.65
CA CYS A 19 -13.65 43.71 -14.74
C CYS A 19 -13.38 42.37 -14.04
N PHE A 20 -12.57 41.51 -14.67
CA PHE A 20 -12.30 40.16 -14.17
C PHE A 20 -10.82 39.80 -14.29
N THR A 21 -10.38 38.89 -13.43
CA THR A 21 -9.05 38.27 -13.57
C THR A 21 -9.02 37.35 -14.79
N LYS A 22 -7.82 37.05 -15.32
CA LYS A 22 -7.68 36.08 -16.43
C LYS A 22 -8.33 34.72 -16.14
N GLY A 23 -8.24 34.25 -14.89
CA GLY A 23 -8.88 33.00 -14.46
C GLY A 23 -10.40 33.08 -14.57
N ARG A 24 -11.02 34.12 -14.01
CA ARG A 24 -12.48 34.33 -14.09
C ARG A 24 -12.96 34.53 -15.53
N LEU A 25 -12.23 35.29 -16.35
CA LEU A 25 -12.53 35.42 -17.79
C LEU A 25 -12.57 34.06 -18.50
N ARG A 26 -11.58 33.20 -18.23
CA ARG A 26 -11.50 31.86 -18.81
C ARG A 26 -12.62 30.94 -18.31
N ASP A 27 -12.82 30.91 -17.00
CA ASP A 27 -13.63 29.89 -16.32
C ASP A 27 -15.12 30.25 -16.36
N GLU A 28 -15.47 31.53 -16.21
CA GLU A 28 -16.85 32.01 -16.28
C GLU A 28 -17.23 32.43 -17.71
N PHE A 29 -16.41 33.23 -18.38
CA PHE A 29 -16.83 33.84 -19.63
C PHE A 29 -16.30 33.14 -20.87
N ARG A 30 -15.40 32.15 -20.72
CA ARG A 30 -14.67 31.57 -21.87
C ARG A 30 -14.08 32.68 -22.76
N MET A 31 -13.54 33.73 -22.14
CA MET A 31 -12.91 34.88 -22.78
C MET A 31 -11.44 34.98 -22.35
N LYS A 32 -10.65 35.70 -23.14
CA LYS A 32 -9.27 36.06 -22.81
C LYS A 32 -9.03 37.51 -23.23
N PRO A 33 -8.09 38.24 -22.60
CA PRO A 33 -7.72 39.58 -23.06
C PRO A 33 -7.37 39.57 -24.55
N ALA A 34 -7.82 40.58 -25.29
CA ALA A 34 -7.45 40.76 -26.69
C ALA A 34 -5.92 40.94 -26.82
N PRO A 35 -5.31 40.60 -27.97
CA PRO A 35 -3.92 40.98 -28.23
C PRO A 35 -3.73 42.48 -28.01
N GLY A 36 -2.82 42.87 -27.11
CA GLY A 36 -2.58 44.27 -26.76
C GLY A 36 -3.52 44.88 -25.71
N ALA A 37 -4.47 44.12 -25.14
CA ALA A 37 -5.31 44.61 -24.06
C ALA A 37 -4.49 44.82 -22.77
N GLU A 38 -4.52 46.05 -22.25
CA GLU A 38 -3.83 46.41 -21.01
C GLU A 38 -4.69 46.13 -19.76
N PRO A 39 -4.09 45.71 -18.64
CA PRO A 39 -4.80 45.56 -17.38
C PRO A 39 -5.34 46.90 -16.87
N VAL A 40 -6.60 46.91 -16.43
CA VAL A 40 -7.20 48.06 -15.72
C VAL A 40 -6.52 48.24 -14.37
N LYS A 41 -6.18 47.13 -13.70
CA LYS A 41 -5.54 47.16 -12.38
C LYS A 41 -4.74 45.89 -12.10
N TRP A 42 -3.73 46.06 -11.26
CA TRP A 42 -2.95 44.98 -10.68
C TRP A 42 -3.26 44.83 -9.19
N TYR A 43 -3.43 43.59 -8.74
CA TYR A 43 -3.62 43.25 -7.34
C TYR A 43 -2.49 42.33 -6.87
N LYS A 44 -2.08 42.46 -5.61
CA LYS A 44 -1.16 41.51 -4.96
C LYS A 44 -1.97 40.35 -4.37
N SER A 45 -1.50 39.13 -4.58
CA SER A 45 -2.00 37.93 -3.92
C SER A 45 -1.38 37.78 -2.53
N ALA A 46 -2.04 37.00 -1.68
CA ALA A 46 -1.52 36.65 -0.34
C ALA A 46 -0.18 35.89 -0.40
N TYR A 47 0.15 35.27 -1.54
CA TYR A 47 1.38 34.49 -1.76
C TYR A 47 2.47 35.29 -2.49
N GLY A 48 2.40 36.62 -2.49
CA GLY A 48 3.44 37.50 -3.05
C GLY A 48 3.39 37.72 -4.57
N GLY A 49 2.63 36.93 -5.32
CA GLY A 49 2.40 37.13 -6.76
C GLY A 49 1.46 38.31 -7.05
N LYS A 50 1.52 38.90 -8.26
CA LYS A 50 0.55 39.90 -8.73
C LYS A 50 -0.37 39.30 -9.81
N TYR A 51 -1.62 39.72 -9.85
CA TYR A 51 -2.56 39.36 -10.92
C TYR A 51 -3.23 40.58 -11.51
N ALA A 52 -3.39 40.54 -12.83
CA ALA A 52 -4.03 41.56 -13.64
C ALA A 52 -5.54 41.34 -13.75
N VAL A 53 -6.27 42.45 -13.76
CA VAL A 53 -7.71 42.51 -13.97
C VAL A 53 -7.97 43.28 -15.25
N TYR A 54 -8.85 42.73 -16.11
CA TYR A 54 -9.16 43.27 -17.43
C TYR A 54 -10.64 43.59 -17.50
N ARG A 55 -10.97 44.67 -18.20
CA ARG A 55 -12.34 44.95 -18.61
C ARG A 55 -12.79 43.88 -19.60
N ILE A 56 -13.99 43.34 -19.40
CA ILE A 56 -14.49 42.26 -20.26
C ILE A 56 -14.73 42.73 -21.70
N ALA A 57 -15.02 44.01 -21.91
CA ALA A 57 -15.16 44.62 -23.24
C ALA A 57 -13.85 44.58 -24.06
N ASP A 58 -12.68 44.57 -23.39
CA ASP A 58 -11.36 44.49 -24.02
C ASP A 58 -10.90 43.03 -24.20
N CYS A 59 -11.81 42.08 -23.99
CA CYS A 59 -11.54 40.65 -24.09
C CYS A 59 -12.24 40.05 -25.31
N VAL A 60 -11.64 39.00 -25.86
CA VAL A 60 -12.18 38.24 -26.99
C VAL A 60 -12.61 36.84 -26.55
N PRO A 61 -13.65 36.25 -27.17
CA PRO A 61 -14.01 34.86 -26.95
C PRO A 61 -12.83 33.92 -27.19
N MET A 62 -12.65 32.94 -26.31
CA MET A 62 -11.71 31.86 -26.53
C MET A 62 -12.24 30.92 -27.61
N ARG A 63 -11.33 30.30 -28.36
CA ARG A 63 -11.67 29.22 -29.29
C ARG A 63 -12.49 28.14 -28.57
N GLU A 64 -13.53 27.67 -29.24
CA GLU A 64 -14.32 26.56 -28.75
C GLU A 64 -13.43 25.35 -28.44
N LYS A 65 -13.70 24.71 -27.31
CA LYS A 65 -12.98 23.51 -26.91
C LYS A 65 -13.48 22.38 -27.82
N ARG A 66 -12.66 22.00 -28.79
CA ARG A 66 -12.94 20.80 -29.59
C ARG A 66 -12.86 19.58 -28.68
N PRO A 67 -13.75 18.59 -28.85
CA PRO A 67 -13.58 17.31 -28.17
C PRO A 67 -12.20 16.73 -28.56
N PRO A 68 -11.51 16.05 -27.64
CA PRO A 68 -10.24 15.41 -27.95
C PRO A 68 -10.44 14.41 -29.09
N THR A 69 -9.50 14.35 -30.03
CA THR A 69 -9.50 13.30 -31.06
C THR A 69 -9.30 11.93 -30.42
N GLU A 70 -9.69 10.85 -31.09
CA GLU A 70 -9.44 9.49 -30.61
C GLU A 70 -7.96 9.26 -30.24
N LYS A 71 -7.03 9.77 -31.05
CA LYS A 71 -5.59 9.74 -30.74
C LYS A 71 -5.24 10.45 -29.43
N GLN A 72 -5.85 11.61 -29.17
CA GLN A 72 -5.65 12.35 -27.91
C GLN A 72 -6.27 11.64 -26.72
N GLN A 73 -7.43 10.99 -26.90
CA GLN A 73 -8.08 10.19 -25.87
C GLN A 73 -7.20 8.98 -25.51
N GLN A 74 -6.72 8.25 -26.51
CA GLN A 74 -5.81 7.11 -26.34
C GLN A 74 -4.50 7.51 -25.66
N ALA A 75 -3.88 8.62 -26.07
CA ALA A 75 -2.70 9.15 -25.40
C ALA A 75 -2.98 9.48 -23.91
N GLY A 76 -4.15 10.06 -23.61
CA GLY A 76 -4.58 10.34 -22.24
C GLY A 76 -4.75 9.08 -21.39
N LEU A 77 -5.34 8.01 -21.94
CA LEU A 77 -5.47 6.72 -21.26
C LEU A 77 -4.10 6.10 -20.95
N ARG A 78 -3.18 6.10 -21.92
CA ARG A 78 -1.80 5.60 -21.73
C ARG A 78 -1.06 6.39 -20.63
N LEU A 79 -1.17 7.72 -20.65
CA LEU A 79 -0.61 8.58 -19.60
C LEU A 79 -1.21 8.27 -18.22
N SER A 80 -2.50 7.96 -18.14
CA SER A 80 -3.15 7.57 -16.88
C SER A 80 -2.58 6.26 -16.32
N VAL A 81 -2.38 5.24 -17.17
CA VAL A 81 -1.76 3.97 -16.74
C VAL A 81 -0.33 4.19 -16.27
N LEU A 82 0.48 4.93 -17.04
CA LEU A 82 1.84 5.29 -16.65
C LEU A 82 1.89 6.05 -15.32
N SER A 83 0.97 7.00 -15.10
CA SER A 83 0.87 7.72 -13.84
C SER A 83 0.53 6.79 -12.67
N ARG A 84 -0.34 5.79 -12.87
CA ARG A 84 -0.69 4.79 -11.84
C ARG A 84 0.48 3.86 -11.54
N LEU A 85 1.19 3.37 -12.57
CA LEU A 85 2.40 2.56 -12.42
C LEU A 85 3.49 3.31 -11.63
N ASN A 86 3.62 4.62 -11.88
CA ASN A 86 4.60 5.48 -11.20
C ASN A 86 4.12 6.02 -9.85
N SER A 87 2.87 5.78 -9.46
CA SER A 87 2.35 6.18 -8.15
C SER A 87 3.00 5.38 -7.01
N THR A 88 2.87 5.83 -5.77
CA THR A 88 3.38 5.07 -4.60
C THR A 88 2.78 3.67 -4.55
N SER A 89 1.45 3.53 -4.67
CA SER A 89 0.78 2.24 -4.70
C SER A 89 1.21 1.38 -5.90
N GLY A 90 1.43 1.97 -7.07
CA GLY A 90 1.98 1.26 -8.24
C GLY A 90 3.38 0.69 -8.01
N ARG A 91 4.27 1.46 -7.34
CA ARG A 91 5.60 0.99 -6.96
C ARG A 91 5.56 -0.11 -5.90
N MET A 92 4.66 -0.02 -4.92
CA MET A 92 4.48 -1.07 -3.91
C MET A 92 3.92 -2.35 -4.55
N ALA A 93 2.94 -2.22 -5.45
CA ALA A 93 2.40 -3.35 -6.20
C ALA A 93 3.46 -4.06 -7.05
N ARG A 94 4.34 -3.30 -7.71
CA ARG A 94 5.50 -3.87 -8.41
C ARG A 94 6.42 -4.62 -7.45
N ARG A 95 6.77 -4.02 -6.31
CA ARG A 95 7.62 -4.67 -5.30
C ARG A 95 7.01 -5.98 -4.80
N ALA A 96 5.70 -6.01 -4.56
CA ALA A 96 4.99 -7.23 -4.17
C ALA A 96 5.09 -8.31 -5.26
N HIS A 97 4.88 -7.92 -6.52
CA HIS A 97 5.05 -8.82 -7.67
C HIS A 97 6.48 -9.36 -7.77
N ASP A 98 7.49 -8.50 -7.63
CA ASP A 98 8.90 -8.89 -7.64
C ASP A 98 9.21 -9.88 -6.52
N TRP A 99 8.71 -9.64 -5.29
CA TRP A 99 8.86 -10.57 -4.17
C TRP A 99 8.25 -11.94 -4.47
N LEU A 100 7.01 -11.97 -4.99
CA LEU A 100 6.33 -13.23 -5.33
C LEU A 100 7.04 -14.02 -6.43
N SER A 101 7.70 -13.32 -7.37
CA SER A 101 8.48 -13.96 -8.44
C SER A 101 9.68 -14.79 -7.92
N LEU A 102 10.13 -14.53 -6.69
CA LEU A 102 11.21 -15.25 -6.03
C LEU A 102 10.72 -16.52 -5.30
N ALA A 103 9.45 -16.92 -5.49
CA ALA A 103 8.81 -18.04 -4.80
C ALA A 103 9.03 -17.99 -3.26
N PRO A 104 8.62 -16.89 -2.61
CA PRO A 104 8.89 -16.67 -1.19
C PRO A 104 8.05 -17.59 -0.31
N LEU A 105 8.46 -17.68 0.94
CA LEU A 105 7.68 -18.27 2.02
C LEU A 105 7.10 -17.18 2.92
N PHE A 106 5.98 -17.46 3.56
CA PHE A 106 5.31 -16.60 4.51
C PHE A 106 5.39 -17.21 5.88
N LEU A 107 6.00 -16.49 6.82
CA LEU A 107 6.20 -16.95 8.18
C LEU A 107 5.42 -16.06 9.14
N ASP A 108 4.86 -16.70 10.16
CA ASP A 108 4.24 -16.04 11.31
C ASP A 108 4.53 -16.88 12.57
N THR A 109 4.49 -16.22 13.73
CA THR A 109 4.73 -16.87 15.03
C THR A 109 3.65 -16.50 16.05
N GLU A 110 3.14 -17.50 16.76
CA GLU A 110 2.50 -17.26 18.05
C GLU A 110 3.56 -17.26 19.14
N THR A 111 3.38 -16.44 20.18
CA THR A 111 4.47 -16.11 21.12
C THR A 111 4.02 -16.14 22.56
N THR A 112 4.95 -16.38 23.48
CA THR A 112 4.65 -16.33 24.93
C THR A 112 4.28 -14.93 25.42
N GLY A 113 4.56 -13.89 24.63
CA GLY A 113 4.34 -12.49 24.99
C GLY A 113 5.03 -11.54 24.01
N LEU A 114 5.06 -10.24 24.34
CA LEU A 114 5.65 -9.21 23.46
C LEU A 114 7.04 -8.73 23.91
N GLY A 115 7.48 -9.19 25.10
CA GLY A 115 8.64 -8.69 25.83
C GLY A 115 10.01 -9.11 25.29
N ASN A 116 11.05 -8.78 26.06
CA ASN A 116 12.44 -9.06 25.69
C ASN A 116 12.90 -10.50 26.00
N THR A 117 12.06 -11.27 26.67
CA THR A 117 12.25 -12.69 26.98
C THR A 117 11.16 -13.55 26.34
N ALA A 118 10.37 -12.99 25.43
CA ALA A 118 9.33 -13.73 24.75
C ALA A 118 9.96 -14.76 23.78
N GLU A 119 9.28 -15.89 23.64
CA GLU A 119 9.69 -17.02 22.83
C GLU A 119 8.55 -17.44 21.90
N ALA A 120 8.88 -18.07 20.78
CA ALA A 120 7.89 -18.65 19.89
C ALA A 120 7.21 -19.86 20.56
N LEU A 121 5.91 -20.00 20.34
CA LEU A 121 5.06 -21.12 20.78
C LEU A 121 4.58 -21.95 19.60
N GLU A 122 4.32 -21.29 18.49
CA GLU A 122 3.93 -21.88 17.22
C GLU A 122 4.66 -21.17 16.09
N ILE A 123 5.09 -21.91 15.08
CA ILE A 123 5.70 -21.37 13.87
C ILE A 123 4.92 -21.90 12.69
N GLY A 124 4.34 -21.00 11.91
CA GLY A 124 3.65 -21.29 10.68
C GLY A 124 4.47 -20.83 9.48
N LEU A 125 4.61 -21.70 8.47
CA LEU A 125 5.29 -21.39 7.22
C LEU A 125 4.46 -21.87 6.04
N THR A 126 4.10 -20.94 5.15
CA THR A 126 3.33 -21.26 3.94
C THR A 126 4.01 -20.73 2.69
N ASP A 127 3.64 -21.25 1.53
CA ASP A 127 3.99 -20.60 0.26
C ASP A 127 2.98 -19.52 -0.14
N ALA A 128 3.23 -18.85 -1.26
CA ALA A 128 2.35 -17.80 -1.78
C ALA A 128 0.93 -18.26 -2.13
N ALA A 129 0.68 -19.57 -2.27
CA ALA A 129 -0.65 -20.13 -2.50
C ALA A 129 -1.33 -20.56 -1.18
N GLY A 130 -0.69 -20.33 -0.03
CA GLY A 130 -1.21 -20.73 1.28
C GLY A 130 -1.02 -22.21 1.60
N ARG A 131 -0.24 -22.95 0.81
CA ARG A 131 0.09 -24.35 1.12
C ARG A 131 1.05 -24.37 2.30
N VAL A 132 0.76 -25.21 3.30
CA VAL A 132 1.60 -25.36 4.48
C VAL A 132 2.90 -26.08 4.10
N ILE A 133 4.02 -25.44 4.40
CA ILE A 133 5.37 -25.98 4.17
C ILE A 133 5.95 -26.51 5.48
N PHE A 134 5.69 -25.82 6.58
CA PHE A 134 6.12 -26.20 7.91
C PHE A 134 5.14 -25.63 8.94
N GLU A 135 4.77 -26.43 9.92
CA GLU A 135 3.93 -26.03 11.04
C GLU A 135 4.38 -26.84 12.25
N THR A 136 4.72 -26.16 13.34
CA THR A 136 5.04 -26.83 14.59
C THR A 136 4.70 -25.95 15.77
N ARG A 137 4.34 -26.59 16.88
CA ARG A 137 4.45 -25.98 18.21
C ARG A 137 5.81 -26.30 18.80
N LEU A 138 6.23 -25.49 19.76
CA LEU A 138 7.47 -25.70 20.49
C LEU A 138 7.30 -25.33 21.96
N LYS A 139 8.03 -26.05 22.81
CA LYS A 139 7.97 -25.84 24.25
C LYS A 139 8.87 -24.67 24.65
N PRO A 140 8.34 -23.57 25.23
CA PRO A 140 9.14 -22.45 25.68
C PRO A 140 9.89 -22.76 26.98
N THR A 141 10.88 -21.93 27.30
CA THR A 141 11.60 -21.95 28.58
C THR A 141 11.03 -20.98 29.62
N VAL A 142 10.11 -20.11 29.20
CA VAL A 142 9.41 -19.12 30.03
C VAL A 142 7.90 -19.38 30.07
N ALA A 143 7.23 -18.80 31.07
CA ALA A 143 5.77 -18.87 31.20
C ALA A 143 5.06 -18.08 30.08
N ILE A 144 3.87 -18.53 29.70
CA ILE A 144 3.02 -17.84 28.73
C ILE A 144 2.28 -16.69 29.44
N GLU A 145 2.39 -15.47 28.92
CA GLU A 145 1.65 -14.33 29.43
C GLU A 145 0.14 -14.53 29.19
N ALA A 146 -0.69 -14.27 30.20
CA ALA A 146 -2.14 -14.48 30.11
C ALA A 146 -2.81 -13.71 28.96
N GLN A 147 -2.26 -12.54 28.59
CA GLN A 147 -2.76 -11.76 27.46
C GLN A 147 -2.44 -12.41 26.11
N ALA A 148 -1.28 -13.04 25.96
CA ALA A 148 -0.92 -13.78 24.75
C ALA A 148 -1.80 -15.02 24.61
N ALA A 149 -1.91 -15.82 25.69
CA ALA A 149 -2.78 -16.98 25.74
C ALA A 149 -4.25 -16.65 25.41
N ALA A 150 -4.74 -15.48 25.81
CA ALA A 150 -6.10 -15.03 25.49
C ALA A 150 -6.31 -14.68 24.01
N VAL A 151 -5.25 -14.38 23.26
CA VAL A 151 -5.31 -14.06 21.83
C VAL A 151 -5.27 -15.33 20.99
N HIS A 152 -4.27 -16.19 21.20
CA HIS A 152 -4.02 -17.37 20.35
C HIS A 152 -4.56 -18.69 20.93
N GLY A 153 -5.04 -18.70 22.18
CA GLY A 153 -5.66 -19.87 22.79
C GLY A 153 -4.71 -21.05 23.09
N ILE A 154 -3.39 -20.84 23.06
CA ILE A 154 -2.39 -21.88 23.35
C ILE A 154 -2.03 -21.79 24.83
N ASP A 155 -2.21 -22.90 25.54
CA ASP A 155 -1.88 -23.06 26.94
C ASP A 155 -0.73 -24.06 27.15
N GLU A 156 -0.21 -24.15 28.38
CA GLU A 156 0.89 -25.07 28.70
C GLU A 156 0.55 -26.55 28.42
N PRO A 157 -0.66 -27.08 28.75
CA PRO A 157 -1.06 -28.43 28.37
C PRO A 157 -0.98 -28.71 26.86
N ALA A 158 -1.37 -27.75 26.01
CA ALA A 158 -1.30 -27.89 24.55
C ALA A 158 0.12 -28.00 24.00
N LEU A 159 1.13 -27.69 24.82
CA LEU A 159 2.56 -27.80 24.51
C LEU A 159 3.22 -29.02 25.16
N SER A 160 2.44 -29.87 25.83
CA SER A 160 2.94 -31.10 26.45
C SER A 160 3.44 -32.06 25.37
N GLY A 161 4.76 -32.31 25.36
CA GLY A 161 5.42 -33.15 24.36
C GLY A 161 5.80 -32.42 23.07
N ALA A 162 5.59 -31.10 22.98
CA ALA A 162 6.10 -30.31 21.87
C ALA A 162 7.65 -30.35 21.84
N PRO A 163 8.28 -30.34 20.65
CA PRO A 163 9.73 -30.34 20.52
C PRO A 163 10.35 -29.07 21.11
N SER A 164 11.65 -29.14 21.38
CA SER A 164 12.44 -27.99 21.80
C SER A 164 12.99 -27.21 20.59
N TRP A 165 13.45 -25.97 20.80
CA TRP A 165 14.02 -25.16 19.72
C TRP A 165 15.11 -25.89 18.90
N PRO A 166 16.10 -26.59 19.47
CA PRO A 166 17.12 -27.28 18.68
C PRO A 166 16.58 -28.23 17.60
N ASP A 167 15.51 -28.98 17.91
CA ASP A 167 14.89 -29.91 16.97
C ASP A 167 14.11 -29.16 15.88
N VAL A 168 13.44 -28.07 16.27
CA VAL A 168 12.65 -27.22 15.38
C VAL A 168 13.52 -26.40 14.46
N ALA A 169 14.61 -25.82 14.96
CA ALA A 169 15.50 -24.93 14.22
C ALA A 169 16.12 -25.62 13.00
N LEU A 170 16.55 -26.87 13.15
CA LEU A 170 17.10 -27.66 12.05
C LEU A 170 16.06 -27.88 10.94
N GLN A 171 14.84 -28.26 11.33
CA GLN A 171 13.74 -28.52 10.39
C GLN A 171 13.26 -27.24 9.71
N LEU A 172 13.13 -26.15 10.47
CA LEU A 172 12.73 -24.83 9.97
C LEU A 172 13.75 -24.30 8.98
N ARG A 173 15.06 -24.36 9.29
CA ARG A 173 16.13 -23.97 8.38
C ARG A 173 16.08 -24.78 7.08
N HIS A 174 15.87 -26.09 7.18
CA HIS A 174 15.74 -26.94 6.00
C HIS A 174 14.50 -26.59 5.17
N ALA A 175 13.37 -26.35 5.83
CA ALA A 175 12.11 -25.97 5.18
C ALA A 175 12.23 -24.62 4.46
N ILE A 176 12.90 -23.62 5.05
CA ILE A 176 13.12 -22.32 4.42
C ILE A 176 14.06 -22.46 3.22
N GLY A 177 15.20 -23.13 3.41
CA GLY A 177 16.24 -23.25 2.40
C GLY A 177 16.80 -21.89 1.98
N ALA A 178 16.91 -21.65 0.68
CA ALA A 178 17.41 -20.39 0.13
C ALA A 178 16.30 -19.39 -0.27
N ARG A 179 15.04 -19.70 0.06
CA ARG A 179 13.89 -18.87 -0.35
C ARG A 179 13.77 -17.63 0.55
N PRO A 180 13.42 -16.46 0.01
CA PRO A 180 13.08 -15.31 0.83
C PRO A 180 11.90 -15.60 1.75
N VAL A 181 11.91 -15.02 2.93
CA VAL A 181 10.82 -15.12 3.91
C VAL A 181 10.14 -13.77 4.04
N ILE A 182 8.82 -13.76 3.92
CA ILE A 182 7.96 -12.59 4.08
C ILE A 182 7.19 -12.75 5.39
N ILE A 183 7.26 -11.73 6.24
CA ILE A 183 6.62 -11.75 7.55
C ILE A 183 5.82 -10.46 7.72
N PHE A 184 4.62 -10.57 8.28
CA PHE A 184 3.88 -9.39 8.69
C PHE A 184 4.47 -8.86 9.99
N ASN A 185 5.06 -7.66 9.96
CA ASN A 185 5.88 -7.13 11.06
C ASN A 185 7.17 -7.92 11.31
N ALA A 186 7.91 -8.22 10.22
CA ALA A 186 9.17 -8.97 10.25
C ALA A 186 10.17 -8.68 11.39
N PRO A 187 10.40 -7.42 11.82
CA PRO A 187 11.30 -7.15 12.95
C PRO A 187 10.87 -7.84 14.26
N PHE A 188 9.57 -8.03 14.47
CA PHE A 188 9.03 -8.69 15.65
C PHE A 188 9.34 -10.18 15.66
N ASP A 189 8.88 -10.94 14.66
CA ASP A 189 9.09 -12.39 14.60
C ASP A 189 10.57 -12.75 14.49
N THR A 190 11.36 -11.98 13.73
CA THR A 190 12.81 -12.20 13.63
C THR A 190 13.48 -12.05 15.00
N ARG A 191 13.02 -11.09 15.82
CA ARG A 191 13.50 -10.92 17.19
C ARG A 191 13.07 -12.11 18.06
N ILE A 192 11.80 -12.54 17.97
CA ILE A 192 11.26 -13.67 18.73
C ILE A 192 12.03 -14.96 18.43
N LEU A 193 12.27 -15.28 17.15
CA LEU A 193 13.05 -16.46 16.76
C LEU A 193 14.47 -16.42 17.32
N LYS A 194 15.12 -15.24 17.33
CA LYS A 194 16.45 -15.06 17.93
C LYS A 194 16.43 -15.18 19.47
N GLN A 195 15.41 -14.66 20.13
CA GLN A 195 15.24 -14.80 21.59
C GLN A 195 15.01 -16.26 21.97
N THR A 196 14.16 -16.95 21.22
CA THR A 196 13.92 -18.39 21.35
C THR A 196 15.22 -19.17 21.19
N ALA A 197 16.00 -18.89 20.14
CA ALA A 197 17.30 -19.53 19.95
C ALA A 197 18.26 -19.31 21.12
N ALA A 198 18.39 -18.06 21.55
CA ALA A 198 19.27 -17.69 22.67
C ALA A 198 18.88 -18.37 23.98
N ALA A 199 17.58 -18.53 24.26
CA ALA A 199 17.07 -19.25 25.44
C ALA A 199 17.52 -20.72 25.47
N HIS A 200 17.77 -21.31 24.31
CA HIS A 200 18.26 -22.68 24.14
C HIS A 200 19.78 -22.77 23.87
N GLY A 201 20.52 -21.67 24.02
CA GLY A 201 21.97 -21.63 23.78
C GLY A 201 22.37 -21.79 22.31
N ASP A 202 21.44 -21.59 21.37
CA ASP A 202 21.71 -21.58 19.94
C ASP A 202 22.06 -20.14 19.48
N PRO A 203 23.26 -19.89 18.93
CA PRO A 203 23.59 -18.57 18.39
C PRO A 203 22.72 -18.20 17.17
N ALA A 204 22.16 -19.19 16.48
CA ALA A 204 21.26 -19.05 15.34
C ALA A 204 21.72 -18.04 14.27
N ASP A 205 23.01 -18.07 13.93
CA ASP A 205 23.62 -17.19 12.91
C ASP A 205 22.87 -17.25 11.57
N TRP A 206 22.33 -18.41 11.22
CA TRP A 206 21.56 -18.65 10.00
C TRP A 206 20.30 -17.76 9.90
N LEU A 207 19.69 -17.35 11.01
CA LEU A 207 18.55 -16.40 10.99
C LEU A 207 18.98 -15.03 10.47
N GLY A 208 20.25 -14.64 10.66
CA GLY A 208 20.83 -13.41 10.12
C GLY A 208 21.18 -13.48 8.63
N GLU A 209 21.29 -14.70 8.08
CA GLU A 209 21.59 -14.93 6.66
C GLU A 209 20.33 -14.93 5.77
N LEU A 210 19.14 -15.03 6.38
CA LEU A 210 17.87 -15.05 5.66
C LEU A 210 17.61 -13.72 4.94
N THR A 211 17.12 -13.82 3.70
CA THR A 211 16.50 -12.68 3.03
C THR A 211 15.08 -12.51 3.58
N VAL A 212 14.87 -11.48 4.39
CA VAL A 212 13.58 -11.21 5.04
C VAL A 212 12.95 -9.93 4.50
N TYR A 213 11.66 -9.98 4.18
CA TYR A 213 10.86 -8.83 3.76
C TYR A 213 9.69 -8.58 4.72
N CYS A 214 9.39 -7.30 4.96
CA CYS A 214 8.30 -6.90 5.84
C CYS A 214 7.02 -6.59 5.05
N ALA A 215 6.01 -7.47 5.17
CA ALA A 215 4.71 -7.27 4.52
C ALA A 215 3.93 -6.07 5.11
N MET A 216 4.15 -5.74 6.38
CA MET A 216 3.50 -4.61 7.04
C MET A 216 3.89 -3.27 6.40
N GLU A 217 5.19 -3.08 6.10
CA GLU A 217 5.68 -1.87 5.44
C GLU A 217 5.18 -1.76 4.00
N LEU A 218 5.17 -2.88 3.28
CA LEU A 218 4.60 -2.98 1.94
C LEU A 218 3.12 -2.57 1.95
N ALA A 219 2.33 -3.15 2.87
CA ALA A 219 0.91 -2.87 3.03
C ALA A 219 0.66 -1.41 3.43
N ALA A 220 1.42 -0.86 4.37
CA ALA A 220 1.32 0.55 4.77
C ALA A 220 1.65 1.49 3.60
N GLY A 221 2.64 1.15 2.78
CA GLY A 221 2.97 1.92 1.58
C GLY A 221 1.91 1.84 0.48
N TYR A 222 1.17 0.73 0.39
CA TYR A 222 0.16 0.51 -0.65
C TYR A 222 -1.22 1.06 -0.25
N PHE A 223 -1.71 0.66 0.91
CA PHE A 223 -3.04 0.98 1.44
C PHE A 223 -3.05 2.28 2.27
N GLY A 224 -1.90 2.69 2.80
CA GLY A 224 -1.79 3.77 3.78
C GLY A 224 -1.75 3.24 5.21
N ALA A 225 -1.03 3.97 6.07
CA ALA A 225 -0.95 3.67 7.49
C ALA A 225 -2.29 3.93 8.19
N THR A 226 -2.61 3.11 9.19
CA THR A 226 -3.85 3.22 9.98
C THR A 226 -3.61 3.68 11.42
N ASN A 227 -2.36 4.01 11.76
CA ASN A 227 -2.00 4.52 13.08
C ASN A 227 -0.93 5.63 13.00
N ARG A 228 -0.70 6.29 14.13
CA ARG A 228 0.25 7.41 14.25
C ARG A 228 1.72 7.04 14.00
N TYR A 229 2.05 5.75 14.02
CA TYR A 229 3.41 5.25 13.84
C TYR A 229 3.73 4.98 12.37
N GLY A 230 2.79 5.21 11.46
CA GLY A 230 2.99 4.97 10.04
C GLY A 230 2.88 3.49 9.65
N THR A 231 2.26 2.64 10.49
CA THR A 231 2.07 1.21 10.21
C THR A 231 0.60 0.85 10.02
N ILE A 232 0.34 -0.41 9.63
CA ILE A 232 -0.99 -0.99 9.42
C ILE A 232 -1.03 -2.37 10.07
N SER A 233 -2.14 -2.75 10.71
CA SER A 233 -2.30 -4.11 11.24
C SER A 233 -2.62 -5.11 10.13
N LEU A 234 -2.34 -6.40 10.34
CA LEU A 234 -2.71 -7.46 9.40
C LEU A 234 -4.22 -7.42 9.11
N ALA A 235 -5.04 -7.20 10.13
CA ALA A 235 -6.48 -7.08 9.96
C ALA A 235 -6.94 -5.88 9.16
N SER A 236 -6.32 -4.73 9.34
CA SER A 236 -6.63 -3.56 8.51
C SER A 236 -6.20 -3.79 7.06
N ALA A 237 -5.05 -4.45 6.84
CA ALA A 237 -4.56 -4.76 5.50
C ALA A 237 -5.44 -5.81 4.80
N ALA A 238 -5.81 -6.88 5.50
CA ALA A 238 -6.73 -7.92 5.02
C ALA A 238 -8.10 -7.33 4.65
N SER A 239 -8.65 -6.48 5.51
CA SER A 239 -9.92 -5.78 5.25
C SER A 239 -9.85 -4.91 3.99
N GLN A 240 -8.78 -4.14 3.81
CA GLN A 240 -8.58 -3.32 2.60
C GLN A 240 -8.32 -4.16 1.35
N ALA A 241 -7.75 -5.35 1.50
CA ALA A 241 -7.61 -6.34 0.44
C ALA A 241 -8.90 -7.13 0.15
N ALA A 242 -9.99 -6.88 0.89
CA ALA A 242 -11.24 -7.64 0.83
C ALA A 242 -11.06 -9.15 1.09
N LEU A 243 -10.14 -9.49 1.99
CA LEU A 243 -9.86 -10.86 2.42
C LEU A 243 -10.58 -11.18 3.73
N THR A 244 -10.99 -12.43 3.87
CA THR A 244 -11.60 -12.99 5.07
C THR A 244 -10.74 -14.14 5.56
N TRP A 245 -10.62 -14.32 6.88
CA TRP A 245 -9.94 -15.49 7.44
C TRP A 245 -10.75 -16.75 7.14
N GLU A 246 -10.03 -17.81 6.80
CA GLU A 246 -10.57 -19.17 6.73
C GLU A 246 -10.11 -19.93 7.97
N GLY A 247 -11.03 -20.33 8.85
CA GLY A 247 -10.74 -21.02 10.11
C GLY A 247 -10.79 -20.11 11.35
N GLU A 248 -10.29 -20.60 12.48
CA GLU A 248 -10.09 -19.77 13.69
C GLU A 248 -8.97 -18.76 13.42
N ALA A 249 -9.27 -17.47 13.59
CA ALA A 249 -8.24 -16.43 13.61
C ALA A 249 -7.28 -16.67 14.79
N HIS A 250 -5.99 -16.34 14.63
CA HIS A 250 -4.91 -16.48 15.62
C HIS A 250 -4.25 -17.86 15.74
N SER A 251 -4.06 -18.54 14.59
CA SER A 251 -2.98 -19.52 14.47
C SER A 251 -1.90 -19.00 13.53
N ALA A 252 -0.66 -19.43 13.73
CA ALA A 252 0.46 -18.97 12.92
C ALA A 252 0.27 -19.29 11.42
N ILE A 253 -0.34 -20.42 11.09
CA ILE A 253 -0.66 -20.75 9.68
C ILE A 253 -1.77 -19.86 9.11
N ALA A 254 -2.80 -19.54 9.89
CA ALA A 254 -3.87 -18.67 9.43
C ALA A 254 -3.33 -17.26 9.10
N ASP A 255 -2.47 -16.71 9.95
CA ASP A 255 -1.91 -15.38 9.76
C ASP A 255 -0.79 -15.34 8.71
N ALA A 256 0.00 -16.41 8.57
CA ALA A 256 0.91 -16.58 7.43
C ALA A 256 0.16 -16.62 6.08
N ARG A 257 -0.96 -17.36 6.01
CA ARG A 257 -1.83 -17.39 4.82
C ARG A 257 -2.45 -16.03 4.54
N MET A 258 -2.93 -15.34 5.57
CA MET A 258 -3.50 -14.00 5.42
C MET A 258 -2.46 -13.02 4.88
N THR A 259 -1.24 -13.11 5.39
CA THR A 259 -0.09 -12.32 4.90
C THR A 259 0.19 -12.62 3.42
N ALA A 260 0.19 -13.89 3.02
CA ALA A 260 0.31 -14.29 1.62
C ALA A 260 -0.82 -13.70 0.76
N GLY A 261 -2.06 -13.77 1.23
CA GLY A 261 -3.22 -13.18 0.57
C GLY A 261 -3.06 -11.67 0.36
N VAL A 262 -2.65 -10.93 1.39
CA VAL A 262 -2.43 -9.47 1.31
C VAL A 262 -1.37 -9.13 0.26
N VAL A 263 -0.23 -9.83 0.26
CA VAL A 263 0.85 -9.57 -0.72
C VAL A 263 0.40 -9.91 -2.14
N ASN A 264 -0.33 -11.01 -2.34
CA ASN A 264 -0.92 -11.36 -3.63
C ASN A 264 -1.92 -10.30 -4.13
N ALA A 265 -2.79 -9.80 -3.24
CA ALA A 265 -3.76 -8.75 -3.58
C ALA A 265 -3.07 -7.44 -4.01
N ILE A 266 -2.00 -7.05 -3.32
CA ILE A 266 -1.18 -5.89 -3.68
C ILE A 266 -0.50 -6.12 -5.04
N ALA A 267 0.07 -7.30 -5.29
CA ALA A 267 0.72 -7.63 -6.56
C ALA A 267 -0.25 -7.67 -7.75
N ALA A 268 -1.49 -8.11 -7.54
CA ALA A 268 -2.52 -8.18 -8.58
C ALA A 268 -2.80 -6.80 -9.22
N TYR A 269 -2.67 -5.71 -8.46
CA TYR A 269 -2.80 -4.36 -9.00
C TYR A 269 -1.75 -4.05 -10.06
N HIS A 270 -0.51 -4.51 -9.87
CA HIS A 270 0.56 -4.31 -10.86
C HIS A 270 0.25 -5.06 -12.16
N LEU A 271 -0.15 -6.32 -12.04
CA LEU A 271 -0.52 -7.16 -13.19
C LEU A 271 -1.68 -6.55 -13.98
N ALA A 272 -2.71 -6.05 -13.30
CA ALA A 272 -3.83 -5.37 -13.95
C ALA A 272 -3.39 -4.13 -14.74
N LEU A 273 -2.45 -3.34 -14.20
CA LEU A 273 -1.91 -2.18 -14.91
C LEU A 273 -1.07 -2.57 -16.13
N LEU A 274 -0.31 -3.66 -16.08
CA LEU A 274 0.44 -4.17 -17.23
C LEU A 274 -0.51 -4.65 -18.35
N GLN A 275 -1.54 -5.42 -18.00
CA GLN A 275 -2.56 -5.85 -18.97
C GLN A 275 -3.30 -4.66 -19.60
N GLU A 276 -3.63 -3.65 -18.80
CA GLU A 276 -4.24 -2.41 -19.30
C GLU A 276 -3.29 -1.66 -20.25
N GLN A 277 -2.00 -1.61 -19.93
CA GLN A 277 -0.97 -1.00 -20.77
C GLN A 277 -0.84 -1.71 -22.13
N GLU A 278 -0.74 -3.03 -22.14
CA GLU A 278 -0.63 -3.85 -23.36
C GLU A 278 -1.84 -3.66 -24.27
N ARG A 279 -3.06 -3.70 -23.71
CA ARG A 279 -4.31 -3.47 -24.45
C ARG A 279 -4.36 -2.09 -25.10
N LEU A 280 -3.78 -1.07 -24.47
CA LEU A 280 -3.73 0.29 -25.03
C LEU A 280 -2.60 0.46 -26.06
N GLN A 281 -1.67 -0.49 -26.18
CA GLN A 281 -0.57 -0.47 -27.15
C GLN A 281 -0.91 -1.26 -28.43
N ALA A 282 -1.75 -2.28 -28.33
CA ALA A 282 -2.38 -2.98 -29.46
C ALA A 282 -3.27 -2.04 -30.29
#